data_AF-A0A536ZSP1-F1
#
_entry.id   AF-A0A536ZSP1-F1
#
_cell.length_a   1.000
_cell.length_b   1.000
_cell.length_c   1.000
_cell.angle_alpha   90.00
_cell.angle_beta   90.00
_cell.angle_gamma   90.00
#
_symmetry.space_group_name_H-M   'P 1'
#
loop_
_entity.id
_entity.type
_entity.pdbx_description
1 polymer ?
#
loop_
_entity_poly.entity_id
_entity_poly.type
_entity_poly.pdbx_seq_one_letter_code
_entity_poly.pdbx_strand_id
1 'polypeptide(L)'
;MEDLLEEMQQCKSVKACIEVALTDAYGEYEQASAWLACIETIFERFDRVNLMREQVALEGFDLENELAVVAVCTKGKRRARVALDSVEFPGITPIEARWLKAWKQFSRGLV
;
A
#
# COMPACT_ATOMS: atom_id res chain seq x y z
N MET A 1 -12.86 -8.77 7.81
CA MET A 1 -12.14 -7.74 7.02
C MET A 1 -12.61 -6.34 7.42
N GLU A 2 -13.91 -6.13 7.72
CA GLU A 2 -14.40 -4.90 8.37
C GLU A 2 -13.63 -4.57 9.67
N ASP A 3 -13.36 -5.59 10.51
CA ASP A 3 -12.59 -5.39 11.76
C ASP A 3 -11.18 -4.80 11.55
N LEU A 4 -10.48 -5.25 10.50
CA LEU A 4 -9.13 -4.76 10.17
C LEU A 4 -9.20 -3.31 9.66
N LEU A 5 -10.14 -3.00 8.76
CA LEU A 5 -10.29 -1.64 8.25
C LEU A 5 -10.62 -0.65 9.38
N GLU A 6 -11.51 -1.03 10.31
CA GLU A 6 -11.84 -0.20 11.48
C GLU A 6 -10.62 0.06 12.37
N GLU A 7 -9.83 -0.98 12.69
CA GLU A 7 -8.58 -0.83 13.45
C GLU A 7 -7.58 0.09 12.73
N MET A 8 -7.43 -0.11 11.41
CA MET A 8 -6.52 0.68 10.60
C MET A 8 -6.92 2.15 10.50
N GLN A 9 -8.24 2.45 10.47
CA GLN A 9 -8.75 3.81 10.49
C GLN A 9 -8.51 4.53 11.81
N GLN A 10 -8.41 3.78 12.92
CA GLN A 10 -8.13 4.32 14.25
C GLN A 10 -6.64 4.65 14.46
N CYS A 11 -5.74 4.23 13.58
CA CYS A 11 -4.31 4.52 13.69
C CYS A 11 -4.01 6.02 13.62
N LYS A 12 -3.61 6.62 14.75
CA LYS A 12 -3.38 8.08 14.87
C LYS A 12 -1.96 8.51 14.51
N SER A 13 -1.01 7.58 14.36
CA SER A 13 0.39 7.88 14.08
C SER A 13 0.99 6.89 13.08
N VAL A 14 2.08 7.31 12.42
CA VAL A 14 2.85 6.44 11.52
C VAL A 14 3.35 5.19 12.25
N LYS A 15 3.83 5.37 13.50
CA LYS A 15 4.27 4.26 14.35
C LYS A 15 3.15 3.25 14.61
N ALA A 16 1.94 3.72 14.92
CA ALA A 16 0.78 2.85 15.13
C ALA A 16 0.42 2.05 13.87
N CYS A 17 0.47 2.66 12.68
CA CYS A 17 0.26 1.93 11.42
C CYS A 17 1.29 0.81 11.23
N ILE A 18 2.57 1.08 11.55
CA ILE A 18 3.64 0.06 11.47
C ILE A 18 3.39 -1.05 12.50
N GLU A 19 3.03 -0.71 13.74
CA GLU A 19 2.73 -1.70 14.78
C GLU A 19 1.58 -2.62 14.36
N VAL A 20 0.47 -2.05 13.88
CA VAL A 20 -0.69 -2.82 13.38
C VAL A 20 -0.31 -3.73 12.20
N ALA A 21 0.45 -3.21 11.23
CA ALA A 21 0.90 -4.00 10.09
C ALA A 21 1.80 -5.18 10.49
N LEU A 22 2.45 -5.14 11.65
CA LEU A 22 3.45 -6.12 12.09
C LEU A 22 3.01 -6.97 13.28
N THR A 23 1.78 -6.80 13.79
CA THR A 23 1.27 -7.43 15.03
C THR A 23 1.48 -8.96 15.07
N ASP A 24 1.41 -9.63 13.92
CA ASP A 24 1.62 -11.08 13.78
C ASP A 24 2.47 -11.43 12.54
N ALA A 25 3.46 -10.58 12.22
CA ALA A 25 4.31 -10.77 11.05
C ALA A 25 5.77 -11.03 11.45
N TYR A 26 6.14 -12.31 11.48
CA TYR A 26 7.44 -12.80 11.92
C TYR A 26 8.35 -13.07 10.72
N GLY A 27 9.22 -12.10 10.43
CA GLY A 27 10.21 -12.19 9.35
C GLY A 27 9.75 -11.59 8.03
N GLU A 28 10.68 -11.43 7.10
CA GLU A 28 10.52 -10.52 5.94
C GLU A 28 9.34 -10.87 5.03
N TYR A 29 9.10 -12.16 4.76
CA TYR A 29 7.99 -12.62 3.92
C TYR A 29 6.61 -12.41 4.55
N GLU A 30 6.50 -12.68 5.86
CA GLU A 30 5.24 -12.45 6.60
C GLU A 30 4.96 -10.95 6.68
N GLN A 31 5.99 -10.14 6.92
CA GLN A 31 5.88 -8.68 6.96
C GLN A 31 5.47 -8.11 5.60
N ALA A 32 6.06 -8.59 4.50
CA ALA A 32 5.68 -8.18 3.16
C ALA A 32 4.21 -8.51 2.86
N SER A 33 3.77 -9.72 3.23
CA SER A 33 2.38 -10.16 3.07
C SER A 33 1.41 -9.33 3.91
N ALA A 34 1.77 -9.01 5.16
CA ALA A 34 0.96 -8.18 6.04
C ALA A 34 0.84 -6.74 5.52
N TRP A 35 1.92 -6.18 4.98
CA TRP A 35 1.88 -4.88 4.31
C TRP A 35 1.04 -4.89 3.04
N LEU A 36 1.12 -5.94 2.21
CA LEU A 36 0.24 -6.07 1.04
C LEU A 36 -1.23 -6.02 1.48
N ALA A 37 -1.63 -6.83 2.46
CA ALA A 37 -3.00 -6.86 2.96
C ALA A 37 -3.47 -5.50 3.51
N CYS A 38 -2.62 -4.80 4.26
CA CYS A 38 -2.92 -3.46 4.74
C CYS A 38 -3.09 -2.46 3.59
N ILE A 39 -2.19 -2.46 2.61
CA ILE A 39 -2.26 -1.54 1.46
C ILE A 39 -3.50 -1.83 0.61
N GLU A 40 -3.80 -3.10 0.31
CA GLU A 40 -5.01 -3.49 -0.40
C GLU A 40 -6.28 -3.01 0.33
N THR A 41 -6.34 -3.21 1.64
CA THR A 41 -7.49 -2.82 2.47
C THR A 41 -7.70 -1.31 2.50
N ILE A 42 -6.64 -0.53 2.79
CA ILE A 42 -6.79 0.92 2.98
C ILE A 42 -6.92 1.69 1.65
N PHE A 43 -6.42 1.13 0.55
CA PHE A 43 -6.51 1.72 -0.79
C PHE A 43 -7.56 1.07 -1.70
N GLU A 44 -8.44 0.21 -1.17
CA GLU A 44 -9.48 -0.50 -1.95
C GLU A 44 -10.35 0.44 -2.78
N ARG A 45 -10.64 1.65 -2.27
CA ARG A 45 -11.52 2.63 -2.95
C ARG A 45 -10.94 3.24 -4.23
N PHE A 46 -9.68 2.98 -4.56
CA PHE A 46 -9.02 3.57 -5.71
C PHE A 46 -9.10 2.63 -6.92
N ASP A 47 -9.83 3.06 -7.96
CA ASP A 47 -9.82 2.42 -9.28
C ASP A 47 -8.89 3.14 -10.28
N ARG A 48 -8.46 4.35 -9.94
CA ARG A 48 -7.57 5.19 -10.74
C ARG A 48 -6.52 5.90 -9.90
N VAL A 49 -5.33 5.95 -10.46
CA VAL A 49 -4.16 6.63 -9.88
C VAL A 49 -3.44 7.43 -10.94
N ASN A 50 -2.57 8.35 -10.50
CA ASN A 50 -1.69 9.09 -11.40
C ASN A 50 -0.28 8.49 -11.35
N LEU A 51 0.29 8.23 -12.53
CA LEU A 51 1.70 7.89 -12.72
C LEU A 51 2.34 9.00 -13.54
N MET A 52 3.33 9.70 -12.99
CA MET A 52 3.99 10.84 -13.66
C MET A 52 2.99 11.84 -14.28
N ARG A 53 1.93 12.18 -13.53
CA ARG A 53 0.80 13.06 -13.94
C ARG A 53 -0.14 12.50 -15.00
N GLU A 54 0.00 11.24 -15.39
CA GLU A 54 -0.97 10.56 -16.25
C GLU A 54 -1.92 9.69 -15.44
N GLN A 55 -3.22 9.85 -15.63
CA GLN A 55 -4.21 8.99 -14.99
C GLN A 55 -4.26 7.61 -15.66
N VAL A 56 -4.15 6.55 -14.86
CA VAL A 56 -4.20 5.15 -15.28
C VAL A 56 -5.16 4.36 -14.38
N ALA A 57 -5.59 3.19 -14.85
CA ALA A 57 -6.37 2.26 -14.01
C ALA A 57 -5.45 1.59 -12.99
N LEU A 58 -5.90 1.51 -11.74
CA LEU A 58 -5.30 0.69 -10.70
C LEU A 58 -6.08 -0.62 -10.64
N GLU A 59 -5.41 -1.74 -10.92
CA GLU A 59 -6.02 -3.08 -10.88
C GLU A 59 -5.89 -3.72 -9.49
N GLY A 60 -4.99 -3.20 -8.65
CA GLY A 60 -4.71 -3.71 -7.31
C GLY A 60 -3.24 -3.57 -6.94
N PHE A 61 -2.81 -4.39 -5.99
CA PHE A 61 -1.44 -4.45 -5.49
C PHE A 61 -0.91 -5.87 -5.60
N ASP A 62 0.41 -6.03 -5.53
CA ASP A 62 1.09 -7.32 -5.61
C ASP A 62 2.43 -7.24 -4.88
N LEU A 63 3.09 -8.38 -4.69
CA LEU A 63 4.47 -8.47 -4.22
C LEU A 63 5.42 -8.76 -5.39
N GLU A 64 6.37 -7.86 -5.60
CA GLU A 64 7.52 -8.10 -6.47
C GLU A 64 8.63 -8.78 -5.66
N ASN A 65 9.16 -9.89 -6.20
CA ASN A 65 10.16 -10.74 -5.55
C ASN A 65 9.77 -11.15 -4.11
N GLU A 66 8.47 -11.38 -3.87
CA GLU A 66 7.89 -11.81 -2.59
C GLU A 66 8.06 -10.82 -1.41
N LEU A 67 8.68 -9.66 -1.63
CA LEU A 67 9.06 -8.74 -0.55
C LEU A 67 8.59 -7.29 -0.78
N ALA A 68 8.52 -6.83 -2.03
CA ALA A 68 8.24 -5.44 -2.33
C ALA A 68 6.78 -5.22 -2.77
N VAL A 69 6.00 -4.46 -2.01
CA VAL A 69 4.65 -4.07 -2.42
C VAL A 69 4.71 -3.13 -3.62
N VAL A 70 4.05 -3.53 -4.71
CA VAL A 70 3.93 -2.78 -5.96
C VAL A 70 2.47 -2.56 -6.31
N ALA A 71 2.17 -1.46 -6.99
CA ALA A 71 0.86 -1.26 -7.60
C ALA A 71 0.83 -1.92 -8.98
N VAL A 72 -0.31 -2.52 -9.32
CA VAL A 72 -0.54 -3.09 -10.65
C VAL A 72 -1.44 -2.13 -11.42
N CYS A 73 -0.89 -1.49 -12.45
CA CYS A 73 -1.62 -0.48 -13.22
C CYS A 73 -1.79 -0.89 -14.68
N THR A 74 -2.90 -0.45 -15.27
CA THR A 74 -3.20 -0.65 -16.70
C THR A 74 -3.44 0.68 -17.42
N LYS A 75 -2.85 0.83 -18.60
CA LYS A 75 -3.15 1.90 -19.56
C LYS A 75 -3.35 1.32 -20.96
N GLY A 76 -4.60 1.30 -21.42
CA GLY A 76 -4.96 0.65 -22.68
C GLY A 76 -4.65 -0.85 -22.65
N LYS A 77 -3.73 -1.32 -23.51
CA LYS A 77 -3.29 -2.73 -23.55
C LYS A 77 -2.05 -3.04 -22.70
N ARG A 78 -1.45 -2.03 -22.06
CA ARG A 78 -0.22 -2.18 -21.28
C ARG A 78 -0.57 -2.34 -19.82
N ARG A 79 -0.11 -3.44 -19.20
CA ARG A 79 -0.17 -3.69 -17.76
C ARG A 79 1.26 -3.65 -17.21
N ALA A 80 1.46 -2.99 -16.08
CA ALA A 80 2.77 -2.86 -15.44
C ALA A 80 2.65 -2.96 -13.92
N ARG A 81 3.66 -3.57 -13.30
CA ARG A 81 3.94 -3.43 -11.87
C ARG A 81 4.79 -2.18 -11.70
N VAL A 82 4.40 -1.30 -10.80
CA VAL A 82 5.10 -0.04 -10.53
C VAL A 82 5.35 0.08 -9.04
N ALA A 83 6.53 0.59 -8.68
CA ALA A 83 6.85 0.86 -7.30
C ALA A 83 5.78 1.78 -6.70
N LEU A 84 5.24 1.40 -5.53
CA LEU A 84 4.17 2.14 -4.87
C LEU A 84 4.55 3.61 -4.59
N ASP A 85 5.84 3.90 -4.45
CA ASP A 85 6.39 5.25 -4.32
C ASP A 85 6.23 6.15 -5.57
N SER A 86 6.03 5.55 -6.74
CA SER A 86 5.79 6.25 -8.01
C SER A 86 4.31 6.54 -8.26
N VAL A 87 3.43 6.11 -7.35
CA VAL A 87 1.98 6.21 -7.48
C VAL A 87 1.46 7.41 -6.71
N GLU A 88 0.71 8.27 -7.40
CA GLU A 88 -0.03 9.37 -6.79
C GLU A 88 -1.51 8.98 -6.69
N PHE A 89 -2.06 8.96 -5.47
CA PHE A 89 -3.47 8.64 -5.20
C PHE A 89 -4.32 9.92 -5.15
N PRO A 90 -5.20 10.17 -6.15
CA PRO A 90 -5.98 11.41 -6.21
C PRO A 90 -6.98 11.51 -5.06
N GLY A 91 -6.98 12.62 -4.31
CA GLY A 91 -7.90 12.79 -3.19
C GLY A 91 -7.62 11.85 -2.02
N ILE A 92 -6.36 11.44 -1.84
CA ILE A 92 -5.92 10.65 -0.69
C ILE A 92 -6.33 11.30 0.64
N THR A 93 -6.88 10.51 1.55
CA THR A 93 -7.28 10.99 2.87
C THR A 93 -6.07 11.09 3.81
N PRO A 94 -6.16 11.86 4.92
CA PRO A 94 -5.08 11.89 5.91
C PRO A 94 -4.74 10.52 6.52
N ILE A 95 -5.70 9.60 6.56
CA ILE A 95 -5.51 8.23 7.06
C ILE A 95 -4.70 7.42 6.04
N GLU A 96 -5.14 7.37 4.79
CA GLU A 96 -4.42 6.69 3.71
C GLU A 96 -3.00 7.25 3.52
N ALA A 97 -2.84 8.57 3.56
CA ALA A 97 -1.52 9.21 3.46
C ALA A 97 -0.59 8.80 4.61
N ARG A 98 -1.14 8.59 5.82
CA ARG A 98 -0.39 8.08 6.98
C ARG A 98 0.03 6.62 6.76
N TRP A 99 -0.86 5.78 6.24
CA TRP A 99 -0.55 4.39 5.90
C TRP A 99 0.51 4.27 4.81
N LEU A 100 0.40 5.08 3.75
CA LEU A 100 1.44 5.16 2.71
C LEU A 100 2.77 5.61 3.31
N LYS A 101 2.78 6.62 4.18
CA LYS A 101 3.99 7.08 4.86
C LYS A 101 4.60 6.01 5.77
N ALA A 102 3.77 5.22 6.44
CA ALA A 102 4.20 4.10 7.28
C ALA A 102 4.87 3.00 6.46
N TRP A 103 4.24 2.59 5.35
CA TRP A 103 4.83 1.67 4.40
C TRP A 103 6.18 2.18 3.86
N LYS A 104 6.27 3.46 3.46
CA LYS A 104 7.53 4.08 2.99
C LYS A 104 8.63 4.05 4.04
N GLN A 105 8.28 4.21 5.32
CA GLN A 105 9.26 4.17 6.40
C GLN A 105 9.75 2.74 6.63
N PHE A 106 8.85 1.76 6.59
CA PHE A 106 9.19 0.34 6.70
C PHE A 106 10.05 -0.14 5.52
N SER A 107 9.65 0.16 4.29
CA SER A 107 10.33 -0.33 3.08
C SER A 107 11.78 0.15 2.95
N ARG A 108 12.11 1.32 3.51
CA ARG A 108 13.50 1.83 3.56
C ARG A 108 14.42 1.06 4.49
N GLY A 109 13.87 0.30 5.44
CA GLY A 109 14.63 -0.60 6.31
C GLY A 109 14.85 -2.00 5.72
N LEU A 110 14.19 -2.32 4.60
CA LEU A 110 14.34 -3.57 3.85
C LEU A 110 15.37 -3.48 2.71
N VAL A 111 15.96 -2.30 2.46
CA VAL A 111 16.93 -2.04 1.37
C VAL A 111 18.35 -1.98 1.90
#